data_AF-F9X812-F1
#
_entry.id   AF-F9X812-F1
#
_cell.length_a   1.000
_cell.length_b   1.000
_cell.length_c   1.000
_cell.angle_alpha   90.00
_cell.angle_beta   90.00
_cell.angle_gamma   90.00
#
_symmetry.space_group_name_H-M   'P 1'
#
loop_
_entity.id
_entity.type
_entity.pdbx_description
1 polymer ?
#
loop_
_entity_poly.entity_id
_entity_poly.type
_entity_poly.pdbx_seq_one_letter_code
_entity_poly.pdbx_strand_id
1 'polypeptide(L)'
;MYRSESRFFRPDEAAVHAEVIDVDLGECESFVAIHPSSDRVFPVKDCVGESSNGCIFGACTTTEEDLILAALVLRVGLQQGLELSKEKRIVVAVSLPIARNLRDMGLLDIFTKCGFEQPAPGCSMCLGIAGNIAEPGFRWLSSQNQMFKDRMGKGTSARPQ
;
A
#
# COMPACT_ATOMS: atom_id res chain seq x y z
N MET A 1 11.64 -9.54 -25.62
CA MET A 1 12.65 -8.78 -26.38
C MET A 1 13.06 -7.57 -25.52
N TYR A 2 13.81 -7.81 -24.44
CA TYR A 2 14.31 -6.74 -23.58
C TYR A 2 15.69 -6.34 -24.11
N ARG A 3 15.91 -5.05 -24.35
CA ARG A 3 17.08 -4.52 -25.07
C ARG A 3 18.38 -4.90 -24.35
N SER A 4 19.32 -5.47 -25.09
CA SER A 4 20.65 -5.90 -24.65
C SER A 4 21.66 -4.75 -24.47
N GLU A 5 21.20 -3.50 -24.42
CA GLU A 5 22.04 -2.29 -24.30
C GLU A 5 21.60 -1.42 -23.12
N SER A 6 21.45 -2.01 -21.93
CA SER A 6 21.24 -1.22 -20.72
C SER A 6 22.49 -0.41 -20.42
N ARG A 7 22.40 0.92 -20.49
CA ARG A 7 23.44 1.84 -20.03
C ARG A 7 23.18 2.19 -18.57
N PHE A 8 24.18 1.93 -17.73
CA PHE A 8 24.13 2.28 -16.32
C PHE A 8 24.67 3.70 -16.14
N PHE A 9 23.92 4.53 -15.45
CA PHE A 9 24.32 5.89 -15.08
C PHE A 9 24.55 5.94 -13.57
N ARG A 10 25.57 6.69 -13.16
CA ARG A 10 25.90 6.99 -11.77
C ARG A 10 26.22 8.49 -11.66
N PRO A 11 26.01 9.12 -10.50
CA PRO A 11 26.48 10.48 -10.29
C PRO A 11 28.01 10.53 -10.43
N ASP A 12 28.51 11.67 -10.92
CA ASP A 12 29.95 11.95 -10.93
C ASP A 12 30.48 12.09 -9.50
N GLU A 13 31.72 11.68 -9.26
CA GLU A 13 32.35 11.78 -7.93
C GLU A 13 32.44 13.22 -7.41
N ALA A 14 32.46 14.21 -8.32
CA ALA A 14 32.52 15.63 -8.00
C ALA A 14 31.14 16.33 -8.01
N ALA A 15 30.05 15.57 -8.07
CA ALA A 15 28.71 16.14 -8.04
C ALA A 15 28.47 16.91 -6.72
N VAL A 16 27.93 18.13 -6.83
CA VAL A 16 27.58 18.95 -5.67
C VAL A 16 26.08 18.88 -5.44
N HIS A 17 25.69 18.53 -4.21
CA HIS A 17 24.29 18.47 -3.79
C HIS A 17 23.91 19.73 -3.01
N ALA A 18 22.69 20.24 -3.21
CA ALA A 18 22.18 21.40 -2.47
C ALA A 18 21.96 21.08 -0.97
N GLU A 19 21.65 19.83 -0.67
CA GLU A 19 21.45 19.29 0.67
C GLU A 19 21.83 17.81 0.65
N VAL A 20 22.38 17.31 1.76
CA VAL A 20 22.70 15.89 1.98
C VAL A 20 22.01 15.48 3.28
N ILE A 21 21.16 14.46 3.18
CA ILE A 21 20.43 13.88 4.30
C ILE A 21 20.90 12.43 4.45
N ASP A 22 21.62 12.15 5.53
CA ASP A 22 22.05 10.80 5.86
C ASP A 22 20.92 10.07 6.62
N VAL A 23 20.52 8.91 6.12
CA VAL A 23 19.46 8.08 6.70
C VAL A 23 20.04 6.72 7.06
N ASP A 24 20.11 6.42 8.36
CA ASP A 24 20.49 5.07 8.82
C ASP A 24 19.30 4.12 8.71
N LEU A 25 19.43 3.13 7.81
CA LEU A 25 18.40 2.11 7.61
C LEU A 25 18.26 1.15 8.81
N GLY A 26 19.29 1.04 9.66
CA GLY A 26 19.27 0.23 10.88
C GLY A 26 18.40 0.85 12.00
N GLU A 27 18.16 2.15 11.94
CA GLU A 27 17.29 2.88 12.88
C GLU A 27 15.86 3.07 12.35
N CYS A 28 15.59 2.66 11.10
CA CYS A 28 14.29 2.83 10.47
C CYS A 28 13.25 1.86 11.04
N GLU A 29 12.07 2.36 11.35
CA GLU A 29 10.92 1.57 11.80
C GLU A 29 9.71 1.71 10.86
N SER A 30 8.61 1.03 11.16
CA SER A 30 7.38 1.13 10.37
C SER A 30 6.65 2.43 10.68
N PHE A 31 6.29 3.17 9.63
CA PHE A 31 5.56 4.44 9.75
C PHE A 31 4.22 4.42 9.02
N VAL A 32 3.33 5.30 9.44
CA VAL A 32 2.06 5.60 8.78
C VAL A 32 1.88 7.10 8.63
N ALA A 33 1.50 7.56 7.43
CA ALA A 33 1.12 8.94 7.18
C ALA A 33 -0.35 9.16 7.57
N ILE A 34 -0.65 10.29 8.20
CA ILE A 34 -1.98 10.60 8.75
C ILE A 34 -2.56 11.83 8.07
N HIS A 35 -3.78 11.70 7.53
CA HIS A 35 -4.56 12.78 6.93
C HIS A 35 -4.50 14.08 7.75
N PRO A 36 -4.42 15.27 7.11
CA PRO A 36 -4.58 15.53 5.68
C PRO A 36 -3.30 15.53 4.84
N SER A 37 -2.14 15.26 5.42
CA SER A 37 -0.86 15.40 4.69
C SER A 37 -0.08 14.09 4.67
N SER A 38 0.61 13.83 3.55
CA SER A 38 1.62 12.77 3.45
C SER A 38 2.80 13.01 4.40
N ASP A 39 3.04 14.25 4.81
CA ASP A 39 4.20 14.63 5.62
C ASP A 39 3.93 14.46 7.12
N ARG A 40 2.69 14.16 7.52
CA ARG A 40 2.32 13.86 8.91
C ARG A 40 2.55 12.38 9.20
N VAL A 41 3.81 12.02 9.36
CA VAL A 41 4.27 10.64 9.52
C VAL A 41 4.48 10.30 10.99
N PHE A 42 3.94 9.17 11.44
CA PHE A 42 4.05 8.68 12.82
C PHE A 42 4.49 7.22 12.85
N PRO A 43 5.26 6.79 13.87
CA PRO A 43 5.52 5.37 14.10
C PRO A 43 4.22 4.57 14.22
N VAL A 44 4.17 3.39 13.60
CA VAL A 44 2.98 2.53 13.64
C VAL A 44 2.59 2.17 15.08
N LYS A 45 3.58 1.98 15.96
CA LYS A 45 3.38 1.68 17.39
C LYS A 45 2.57 2.76 18.12
N ASP A 46 2.69 4.02 17.72
CA ASP A 46 1.98 5.16 18.33
C ASP A 46 0.55 5.30 17.79
N CYS A 47 0.21 4.53 16.75
CA CYS A 47 -1.09 4.58 16.08
C CYS A 47 -1.95 3.34 16.38
N VAL A 48 -1.50 2.44 17.25
CA VAL A 48 -2.23 1.21 17.59
C VAL A 48 -3.54 1.54 18.33
N GLY A 49 -4.61 0.80 18.00
CA GLY A 49 -5.94 0.99 18.59
C GLY A 49 -6.84 1.96 17.82
N GLU A 50 -6.30 2.63 16.81
CA GLU A 50 -7.04 3.56 15.99
C GLU A 50 -7.85 2.83 14.92
N SER A 51 -9.11 3.23 14.78
CA SER A 51 -10.07 2.52 13.92
C SER A 51 -10.06 3.04 12.48
N SER A 52 -10.08 2.10 11.54
CA SER A 52 -10.39 2.33 10.13
C SER A 52 -11.72 1.67 9.78
N ASN A 53 -12.38 2.12 8.71
CA ASN A 53 -13.57 1.47 8.16
C ASN A 53 -13.22 0.46 7.05
N GLY A 54 -11.97 0.45 6.59
CA GLY A 54 -11.46 -0.52 5.64
C GLY A 54 -9.95 -0.40 5.43
N CYS A 55 -9.37 -1.38 4.76
CA CYS A 55 -8.01 -1.32 4.25
C CYS A 55 -7.92 -1.67 2.77
N ILE A 56 -6.98 -1.01 2.08
CA ILE A 56 -6.65 -1.29 0.69
C ILE A 56 -5.14 -1.47 0.53
N PHE A 57 -4.74 -2.59 -0.05
CA PHE A 57 -3.39 -2.84 -0.53
C PHE A 57 -3.38 -2.76 -2.06
N GLY A 58 -2.42 -2.04 -2.62
CA GLY A 58 -2.24 -1.93 -4.06
C GLY A 58 -2.48 -0.53 -4.60
N ALA A 59 -1.41 0.03 -5.16
CA ALA A 59 -1.32 1.32 -5.83
C ALA A 59 -0.12 1.31 -6.78
N CYS A 60 0.05 2.33 -7.61
CA CYS A 60 1.27 2.45 -8.42
C CYS A 60 2.58 2.47 -7.60
N THR A 61 2.50 2.76 -6.30
CA THR A 61 3.62 2.72 -5.35
C THR A 61 3.79 1.40 -4.61
N THR A 62 2.90 0.43 -4.83
CA THR A 62 2.97 -0.90 -4.22
C THR A 62 3.61 -1.86 -5.21
N THR A 63 4.72 -2.45 -4.81
CA THR A 63 5.50 -3.38 -5.64
C THR A 63 4.93 -4.81 -5.58
N GLU A 64 5.48 -5.71 -6.40
CA GLU A 64 5.13 -7.14 -6.30
C GLU A 64 5.60 -7.70 -4.95
N GLU A 65 6.78 -7.29 -4.52
CA GLU A 65 7.42 -7.66 -3.26
C GLU A 65 6.56 -7.25 -2.05
N ASP A 66 5.95 -6.08 -2.08
CA ASP A 66 5.03 -5.62 -1.03
C ASP A 66 3.81 -6.54 -0.90
N LEU A 67 3.23 -6.96 -2.03
CA LEU A 67 2.08 -7.86 -2.05
C LEU A 67 2.45 -9.28 -1.61
N ILE A 68 3.65 -9.73 -1.95
CA ILE A 68 4.21 -10.99 -1.44
C ILE A 68 4.32 -10.90 0.08
N LEU A 69 4.98 -9.85 0.61
CA LEU A 69 5.17 -9.67 2.04
C LEU A 69 3.83 -9.62 2.79
N ALA A 70 2.85 -8.86 2.28
CA ALA A 70 1.50 -8.80 2.85
C ALA A 70 0.83 -10.18 2.90
N ALA A 71 0.91 -10.98 1.83
CA ALA A 71 0.37 -12.34 1.82
C ALA A 71 1.06 -13.25 2.86
N LEU A 72 2.37 -13.12 3.02
CA LEU A 72 3.12 -13.90 4.01
C LEU A 72 2.73 -13.54 5.45
N VAL A 73 2.56 -12.25 5.75
CA VAL A 73 2.09 -11.77 7.06
C VAL A 73 0.69 -12.30 7.35
N LEU A 74 -0.23 -12.21 6.38
CA LEU A 74 -1.59 -12.74 6.51
C LEU A 74 -1.58 -14.25 6.76
N ARG A 75 -0.75 -15.00 6.04
CA ARG A 75 -0.61 -16.45 6.23
C ARG A 75 -0.16 -16.81 7.64
N VAL A 76 0.84 -16.10 8.18
CA VAL A 76 1.32 -16.31 9.55
C VAL A 76 0.22 -15.99 10.55
N GLY A 77 -0.51 -14.88 10.36
CA GLY A 77 -1.64 -14.52 11.23
C GLY A 77 -2.75 -15.57 11.22
N LEU A 78 -3.12 -16.08 10.05
CA LEU A 78 -4.10 -17.18 9.93
C LEU A 78 -3.63 -18.45 10.64
N GLN A 79 -2.36 -18.82 10.50
CA GLN A 79 -1.78 -20.00 11.17
C GLN A 79 -1.77 -19.85 12.71
N GLN A 80 -1.62 -18.63 13.20
CA GLN A 80 -1.71 -18.32 14.63
C GLN A 80 -3.15 -18.20 15.14
N GLY A 81 -4.15 -18.30 14.27
CA GLY A 81 -5.56 -18.13 14.64
C GLY A 81 -5.92 -16.70 15.00
N LEU A 82 -5.19 -15.70 14.48
CA LEU A 82 -5.52 -14.30 14.69
C LEU A 82 -6.86 -13.96 14.03
N GLU A 83 -7.67 -13.17 14.74
CA GLU A 83 -8.93 -12.70 14.21
C GLU A 83 -8.71 -11.62 13.15
N LEU A 84 -9.42 -11.78 12.04
CA LEU A 84 -9.50 -10.76 11.00
C LEU A 84 -10.58 -9.76 11.39
N SER A 85 -10.34 -8.48 11.12
CA SER A 85 -11.35 -7.45 11.40
C SER A 85 -12.62 -7.63 10.55
N LYS A 86 -13.70 -6.92 10.86
CA LYS A 86 -14.97 -7.03 10.11
C LYS A 86 -15.07 -6.00 8.99
N GLU A 87 -14.06 -5.16 8.85
CA GLU A 87 -14.04 -4.07 7.90
C GLU A 87 -13.75 -4.53 6.47
N LYS A 88 -14.02 -3.65 5.51
CA LYS A 88 -13.75 -3.91 4.09
C LYS A 88 -12.27 -4.06 3.84
N ARG A 89 -11.89 -5.04 3.03
CA ARG A 89 -10.51 -5.36 2.69
C ARG A 89 -10.39 -5.53 1.19
N ILE A 90 -9.51 -4.75 0.57
CA ILE A 90 -9.30 -4.77 -0.88
C ILE A 90 -7.83 -4.99 -1.16
N VAL A 91 -7.50 -5.88 -2.10
CA VAL A 91 -6.15 -6.02 -2.63
C VAL A 91 -6.18 -5.87 -4.14
N VAL A 92 -5.32 -5.00 -4.67
CA VAL A 92 -5.24 -4.67 -6.09
C VAL A 92 -3.85 -5.00 -6.58
N ALA A 93 -3.73 -6.02 -7.43
CA ALA A 93 -2.50 -6.23 -8.17
C ALA A 93 -2.34 -5.07 -9.17
N VAL A 94 -1.18 -4.41 -9.17
CA VAL A 94 -0.98 -3.15 -9.91
C VAL A 94 -0.91 -3.37 -11.42
N SER A 95 -0.55 -4.58 -11.86
CA SER A 95 -0.44 -4.94 -13.28
C SER A 95 -0.83 -6.39 -13.52
N LEU A 96 -1.14 -6.72 -14.78
CA LEU A 96 -1.46 -8.10 -15.19
C LEU A 96 -0.31 -9.09 -14.95
N PRO A 97 0.98 -8.76 -15.22
CA PRO A 97 2.10 -9.63 -14.88
C PRO A 97 2.18 -9.95 -13.39
N ILE A 98 2.11 -8.93 -12.52
CA ILE A 98 2.13 -9.10 -11.06
C ILE A 98 0.96 -9.99 -10.62
N ALA A 99 -0.25 -9.73 -11.12
CA ALA A 99 -1.42 -10.54 -10.81
C ALA A 99 -1.27 -12.02 -11.23
N ARG A 100 -0.58 -12.28 -12.34
CA ARG A 100 -0.27 -13.65 -12.80
C ARG A 100 0.75 -14.30 -11.88
N ASN A 101 1.86 -13.63 -11.59
CA ASN A 101 2.91 -14.15 -10.71
C ASN A 101 2.36 -14.49 -9.33
N LEU A 102 1.60 -13.59 -8.70
CA LEU A 102 0.99 -13.82 -7.39
C LEU A 102 -0.03 -14.98 -7.41
N ARG A 103 -0.73 -15.18 -8.53
CA ARG A 103 -1.64 -16.32 -8.70
C ARG A 103 -0.85 -17.63 -8.81
N ASP A 104 0.19 -17.65 -9.63
CA ASP A 104 1.01 -18.84 -9.87
C ASP A 104 1.76 -19.27 -8.59
N MET A 105 2.11 -18.31 -7.73
CA MET A 105 2.65 -18.55 -6.38
C MET A 105 1.59 -18.93 -5.34
N GLY A 106 0.30 -18.92 -5.67
CA GLY A 106 -0.81 -19.20 -4.74
C GLY A 106 -1.01 -18.12 -3.66
N LEU A 107 -0.45 -16.93 -3.84
CA LEU A 107 -0.51 -15.84 -2.85
C LEU A 107 -1.84 -15.10 -2.88
N LEU A 108 -2.49 -15.00 -4.06
CA LEU A 108 -3.84 -14.46 -4.18
C LEU A 108 -4.88 -15.26 -3.38
N ASP A 109 -4.68 -16.58 -3.23
CA ASP A 109 -5.58 -17.43 -2.44
C ASP A 109 -5.52 -17.10 -0.96
N ILE A 110 -4.39 -16.60 -0.46
CA ILE A 110 -4.25 -16.17 0.94
C ILE A 110 -5.12 -14.94 1.18
N PHE A 111 -5.09 -13.97 0.26
CA PHE A 111 -5.97 -12.80 0.32
C PHE A 111 -7.45 -13.21 0.27
N THR A 112 -7.83 -14.15 -0.61
CA THR A 112 -9.19 -14.71 -0.66
C THR A 112 -9.61 -15.33 0.67
N LYS A 113 -8.73 -16.15 1.29
CA LYS A 113 -8.99 -16.76 2.60
C LYS A 113 -9.14 -15.72 3.72
N CYS A 114 -8.47 -14.58 3.59
CA CYS A 114 -8.64 -13.43 4.49
C CYS A 114 -9.84 -12.54 4.14
N GLY A 115 -10.65 -12.89 3.14
CA GLY A 115 -11.83 -12.13 2.74
C GLY A 115 -11.51 -10.80 2.05
N PHE A 116 -10.36 -10.70 1.38
CA PHE A 116 -10.05 -9.54 0.55
C PHE A 116 -10.79 -9.62 -0.79
N GLU A 117 -11.43 -8.52 -1.17
CA GLU A 117 -11.90 -8.30 -2.53
C GLU A 117 -10.71 -8.08 -3.48
N GLN A 118 -10.79 -8.65 -4.68
CA GLN A 118 -9.72 -8.62 -5.69
C GLN A 118 -10.24 -8.03 -7.00
N PRO A 119 -10.39 -6.70 -7.08
CA PRO A 119 -10.77 -6.03 -8.33
C PRO A 119 -9.72 -6.24 -9.41
N ALA A 120 -10.11 -5.99 -10.65
CA ALA A 120 -9.20 -6.07 -11.79
C ALA A 120 -7.97 -5.16 -11.59
N PRO A 121 -6.78 -5.59 -12.06
CA PRO A 121 -5.57 -4.77 -11.97
C PRO A 121 -5.74 -3.36 -12.53
N GLY A 122 -5.33 -2.35 -11.77
CA GLY A 122 -5.45 -0.95 -12.18
C GLY A 122 -5.41 0.04 -11.00
N CYS A 123 -5.82 1.28 -11.26
CA CYS A 123 -5.76 2.35 -10.26
C CYS A 123 -6.75 2.19 -9.09
N SER A 124 -7.83 1.41 -9.27
CA SER A 124 -8.88 1.17 -8.25
C SER A 124 -9.30 2.47 -7.52
N MET A 125 -9.31 2.45 -6.18
CA MET A 125 -9.72 3.60 -5.35
C MET A 125 -8.73 4.77 -5.35
N CYS A 126 -7.51 4.63 -5.90
CA CYS A 126 -6.45 5.65 -5.80
C CYS A 126 -6.91 7.04 -6.28
N LEU A 127 -7.78 7.09 -7.28
CA LEU A 127 -8.39 8.34 -7.76
C LEU A 127 -9.89 8.49 -7.47
N GLY A 128 -10.55 7.46 -6.92
CA GLY A 128 -12.01 7.44 -6.86
C GLY A 128 -12.69 7.51 -8.23
N ILE A 129 -11.96 7.19 -9.31
CA ILE A 129 -12.44 7.23 -10.71
C ILE A 129 -12.55 5.81 -11.29
N ALA A 130 -11.72 4.87 -10.81
CA ALA A 130 -11.62 3.52 -11.36
C ALA A 130 -12.39 2.50 -10.51
N GLY A 131 -13.69 2.41 -10.76
CA GLY A 131 -14.57 1.29 -10.34
C GLY A 131 -14.96 1.23 -8.86
N ASN A 132 -14.01 1.47 -7.96
CA ASN A 132 -14.23 1.49 -6.51
C ASN A 132 -14.12 2.93 -6.01
N ILE A 133 -15.11 3.37 -5.24
CA ILE A 133 -15.16 4.69 -4.62
C ILE A 133 -15.39 4.47 -3.12
N ALA A 134 -14.56 5.08 -2.29
CA ALA A 134 -14.72 5.00 -0.85
C ALA A 134 -16.00 5.71 -0.40
N GLU A 135 -16.72 5.13 0.55
CA GLU A 135 -17.96 5.71 1.05
C GLU A 135 -17.72 7.03 1.79
N PRO A 136 -18.66 8.01 1.69
CA PRO A 136 -18.56 9.24 2.45
C PRO A 136 -18.43 8.98 3.96
N GLY A 137 -17.46 9.62 4.60
CA GLY A 137 -17.18 9.45 6.03
C GLY A 137 -16.34 8.21 6.39
N PHE A 138 -16.02 7.33 5.43
CA PHE A 138 -15.18 6.16 5.68
C PHE A 138 -13.71 6.54 5.70
N ARG A 139 -12.98 5.90 6.62
CA ARG A 139 -11.54 6.00 6.80
C ARG A 139 -10.88 4.73 6.29
N TRP A 140 -9.85 4.91 5.48
CA TRP A 140 -9.14 3.79 4.87
C TRP A 140 -7.68 3.81 5.27
N LEU A 141 -7.19 2.66 5.74
CA LEU A 141 -5.75 2.39 5.78
C LEU A 141 -5.33 1.96 4.37
N SER A 142 -4.28 2.58 3.83
CA SER A 142 -3.93 2.41 2.41
C SER A 142 -2.42 2.38 2.21
N SER A 143 -1.96 1.56 1.27
CA SER A 143 -0.57 1.57 0.77
C SER A 143 -0.32 2.60 -0.35
N GLN A 144 -1.29 3.51 -0.57
CA GLN A 144 -1.17 4.61 -1.53
C GLN A 144 -0.32 5.75 -0.97
N ASN A 145 0.39 6.45 -1.85
CA ASN A 145 1.30 7.55 -1.48
C ASN A 145 0.63 8.91 -1.26
N GLN A 146 -0.62 9.09 -1.69
CA GLN A 146 -1.33 10.37 -1.60
C GLN A 146 -2.64 10.21 -0.87
N MET A 147 -2.89 11.10 0.11
CA MET A 147 -4.02 11.00 1.02
C MET A 147 -4.74 12.34 1.23
N PHE A 148 -4.97 13.08 0.14
CA PHE A 148 -5.73 14.34 0.19
C PHE A 148 -7.23 14.08 0.45
N LYS A 149 -7.91 15.08 1.01
CA LYS A 149 -9.37 15.06 1.15
C LYS A 149 -10.03 14.82 -0.21
N ASP A 150 -11.06 13.99 -0.22
CA ASP A 150 -11.87 13.65 -1.41
C ASP A 150 -11.13 12.86 -2.51
N ARG A 151 -9.88 12.42 -2.26
CA ARG A 151 -9.03 11.71 -3.24
C ARG A 151 -9.62 10.37 -3.68
N MET A 152 -10.22 9.62 -2.77
CA MET A 152 -10.80 8.29 -3.02
C MET A 152 -12.33 8.34 -3.25
N GLY A 153 -12.92 9.53 -3.25
CA GLY A 153 -14.37 9.74 -3.32
C GLY A 153 -14.82 10.93 -2.50
N LYS A 154 -15.97 11.51 -2.83
CA LYS A 154 -16.51 12.68 -2.13
C LYS A 154 -16.79 12.35 -0.65
N GLY A 155 -16.29 13.18 0.26
CA GLY A 155 -16.44 13.03 1.71
C GLY A 155 -15.47 12.03 2.34
N THR A 156 -14.41 11.61 1.64
CA THR A 156 -13.45 10.62 2.14
C THR A 156 -12.19 11.28 2.70
N SER A 157 -11.65 10.73 3.78
CA SER A 157 -10.39 11.14 4.39
C SER A 157 -9.65 9.94 4.97
N ALA A 158 -8.32 10.03 5.13
CA ALA A 158 -7.55 8.95 5.74
C ALA A 158 -7.50 8.97 7.30
N ARG A 159 -8.11 9.94 8.01
CA ARG A 159 -8.24 9.95 9.51
C ARG A 159 -9.09 11.12 10.09
N PRO A 160 -9.46 11.11 11.41
CA PRO A 160 -10.29 12.13 12.09
C PRO A 160 -9.57 13.44 12.42
N GLN A 161 -10.36 14.46 12.72
CA GLN A 161 -9.96 15.63 13.54
C GLN A 161 -9.76 15.22 14.99
#